data_AF-A0AAD4VQU0-F1
#
_entry.id   AF-A0AAD4VQU0-F1
#
_cell.length_a   1.000
_cell.length_b   1.000
_cell.length_c   1.000
_cell.angle_alpha   90.00
_cell.angle_beta   90.00
_cell.angle_gamma   90.00
#
_symmetry.space_group_name_H-M   'P 1'
#
loop_
_entity.id
_entity.type
_entity.pdbx_description
1 polymer ?
#
loop_
_entity_poly.entity_id
_entity_poly.type
_entity_poly.pdbx_seq_one_letter_code
_entity_poly.pdbx_strand_id
1 'polypeptide(L)'
;MELAPHDPGSKLLRPDEPELDLYTIPSHSSWFSWDEIHETERIALKEYFDGSSISRTPKTYKEYRDFIISKYREDPSRKLTFTEVRKSLVGDVSLLHKVFNFLEKWGLINFSANLGVNGGFGIEGEERV
;
A
#
# COMPACT_ATOMS: atom_id res chain seq x y z
N MET A 1 -52.11 -6.06 18.79
CA MET A 1 -50.86 -6.80 19.08
C MET A 1 -50.61 -7.64 17.85
N GLU A 2 -49.94 -7.07 16.85
CA GLU A 2 -49.60 -7.78 15.62
C GLU A 2 -48.11 -7.54 15.37
N LEU A 3 -47.37 -8.64 15.40
CA LEU A 3 -45.92 -8.71 15.22
C LEU A 3 -45.65 -8.62 13.72
N ALA A 4 -45.02 -7.52 13.28
CA ALA A 4 -44.44 -7.47 11.94
C ALA A 4 -43.22 -8.41 11.88
N PRO A 5 -43.03 -9.16 10.78
CA PRO A 5 -41.97 -10.14 10.66
C PRO A 5 -40.60 -9.47 10.62
N HIS A 6 -39.65 -10.09 11.32
CA HIS A 6 -38.25 -9.70 11.37
C HIS A 6 -37.63 -9.89 9.98
N ASP A 7 -37.19 -8.79 9.37
CA ASP A 7 -36.31 -8.82 8.20
C ASP A 7 -34.89 -9.17 8.66
N PRO A 8 -34.30 -10.30 8.20
CA PRO A 8 -32.94 -10.69 8.57
C PRO A 8 -31.92 -10.23 7.51
N GLY A 9 -32.06 -8.99 6.99
CA GLY A 9 -31.31 -8.54 5.81
C GLY A 9 -30.45 -7.28 5.95
N SER A 10 -30.74 -6.37 6.89
CA SER A 10 -29.97 -5.12 6.98
C SER A 10 -28.79 -5.28 7.95
N LYS A 11 -27.62 -5.65 7.42
CA LYS A 11 -26.32 -5.41 8.08
C LYS A 11 -26.23 -3.92 8.42
N LEU A 12 -26.60 -3.58 9.64
CA LEU A 12 -26.26 -2.32 10.30
C LEU A 12 -24.74 -2.25 10.36
N LEU A 13 -24.11 -1.53 9.43
CA LEU A 13 -22.71 -1.17 9.55
C LEU A 13 -22.58 -0.31 10.81
N ARG A 14 -21.93 -0.87 11.84
CA ARG A 14 -21.68 -0.17 13.09
C ARG A 14 -20.72 0.98 12.78
N PRO A 15 -20.98 2.22 13.23
CA PRO A 15 -20.13 3.39 12.94
C PRO A 15 -18.69 3.34 13.49
N ASP A 16 -18.30 2.25 14.16
CA ASP A 16 -17.03 2.09 14.87
C ASP A 16 -16.20 0.88 14.37
N GLU A 17 -16.68 0.15 13.37
CA GLU A 17 -15.84 -0.88 12.74
C GLU A 17 -14.87 -0.18 11.79
N PRO A 18 -13.54 -0.24 12.02
CA PRO A 18 -12.60 0.27 11.04
C PRO A 18 -12.88 -0.47 9.74
N GLU A 19 -13.18 0.26 8.68
CA GLU A 19 -13.34 -0.28 7.35
C GLU A 19 -12.02 -1.00 7.04
N LEU A 20 -12.02 -2.33 7.20
CA LEU A 20 -10.86 -3.15 6.92
C LEU A 20 -10.73 -3.17 5.40
N ASP A 21 -10.10 -2.14 4.86
CA ASP A 21 -9.77 -2.09 3.45
C ASP A 21 -8.87 -3.29 3.14
N LEU A 22 -9.44 -4.24 2.42
CA LEU A 22 -8.74 -5.44 1.98
C LEU A 22 -7.82 -5.06 0.82
N TYR A 23 -6.54 -4.90 1.12
CA TYR A 23 -5.50 -4.67 0.12
C TYR A 23 -4.77 -5.97 -0.23
N THR A 24 -4.68 -6.27 -1.52
CA THR A 24 -3.89 -7.40 -2.01
C THR A 24 -2.41 -7.02 -2.07
N ILE A 25 -1.55 -7.84 -1.47
CA ILE A 25 -0.08 -7.77 -1.60
C ILE A 25 0.49 -9.15 -1.92
N PRO A 26 1.71 -9.25 -2.48
CA PRO A 26 2.37 -10.53 -2.67
C PRO A 26 2.64 -11.28 -1.37
N SER A 27 2.53 -12.62 -1.37
CA SER A 27 2.79 -13.44 -0.16
C SER A 27 4.22 -13.31 0.37
N HIS A 28 5.20 -13.04 -0.48
CA HIS A 28 6.58 -12.80 -0.07
C HIS A 28 6.75 -11.50 0.74
N SER A 29 5.74 -10.64 0.75
CA SER A 29 5.72 -9.36 1.48
C SER A 29 4.92 -9.44 2.79
N SER A 30 4.57 -10.65 3.22
CA SER A 30 3.85 -10.94 4.48
C SER A 30 4.58 -10.50 5.76
N TRP A 31 5.88 -10.21 5.67
CA TRP A 31 6.67 -9.68 6.77
C TRP A 31 6.33 -8.21 7.12
N PHE A 32 5.67 -7.49 6.22
CA PHE A 32 5.38 -6.07 6.41
C PHE A 32 4.37 -5.85 7.53
N SER A 33 4.70 -4.90 8.43
CA SER A 33 3.81 -4.41 9.47
C SER A 33 3.81 -2.88 9.49
N TRP A 34 2.64 -2.29 9.76
CA TRP A 34 2.53 -0.85 9.95
C TRP A 34 3.20 -0.39 11.23
N ASP A 35 3.26 -1.20 12.28
CA ASP A 35 3.77 -0.78 13.59
C ASP A 35 5.30 -0.90 13.68
N GLU A 36 5.84 -2.00 13.16
CA GLU A 36 7.25 -2.34 13.30
C GLU A 36 8.05 -2.10 12.01
N ILE A 37 9.37 -2.00 12.14
CA ILE A 37 10.31 -2.00 11.01
C ILE A 37 11.02 -3.35 11.01
N HIS A 38 10.71 -4.17 10.01
CA HIS A 38 11.22 -5.52 9.85
C HIS A 38 12.70 -5.52 9.45
N GLU A 39 13.42 -6.62 9.74
CA GLU A 39 14.83 -6.77 9.39
C GLU A 39 15.09 -6.59 7.88
N THR A 40 14.16 -7.04 7.05
CA THR A 40 14.19 -6.85 5.58
C THR A 40 14.33 -5.38 5.18
N GLU A 41 13.61 -4.48 5.87
CA GLU A 41 13.70 -3.03 5.65
C GLU A 41 15.08 -2.52 6.10
N ARG A 42 15.56 -2.97 7.26
CA ARG A 42 16.84 -2.54 7.85
C ARG A 42 18.03 -2.91 6.97
N ILE A 43 18.03 -4.13 6.42
CA ILE A 43 19.09 -4.61 5.53
C ILE A 43 19.07 -3.82 4.22
N ALA A 44 17.89 -3.56 3.65
CA ALA A 44 17.76 -2.87 2.37
C ALA A 44 18.07 -1.37 2.44
N LEU A 45 17.81 -0.73 3.58
CA LEU A 45 17.84 0.73 3.75
C LEU A 45 18.73 1.14 4.94
N LYS A 46 19.90 0.51 5.03
CA LYS A 46 20.87 0.68 6.13
C LYS A 46 21.20 2.13 6.48
N GLU A 47 21.14 3.05 5.52
CA GLU A 47 21.39 4.49 5.73
C GLU A 47 20.50 5.16 6.78
N TYR A 48 19.36 4.57 7.12
CA TYR A 48 18.47 5.06 8.18
C TYR A 48 18.72 4.41 9.55
N PHE A 49 19.58 3.38 9.61
CA PHE A 49 19.74 2.51 10.77
C PHE A 49 21.19 2.42 11.28
N ASP A 50 22.15 2.96 10.53
CA ASP A 50 23.56 2.93 10.92
C ASP A 50 23.96 4.00 11.95
N GLY A 51 23.10 4.99 12.19
CA GLY A 51 23.30 6.03 13.20
C GLY A 51 24.30 7.13 12.81
N SER A 52 24.83 7.15 11.59
CA SER A 52 25.80 8.16 11.14
C SER A 52 25.20 9.55 10.91
N SER A 53 23.88 9.70 10.91
CA SER A 53 23.23 10.99 10.61
C SER A 53 22.03 11.26 11.49
N ILE A 54 21.99 12.47 12.04
CA ILE A 54 20.91 12.97 12.90
C ILE A 54 19.57 13.06 12.14
N SER A 55 19.61 13.28 10.82
CA SER A 55 18.41 13.39 9.99
C SER A 55 17.99 12.07 9.33
N ARG A 56 18.83 11.02 9.37
CA ARG A 56 18.54 9.72 8.77
C ARG A 56 18.26 8.72 9.87
N THR A 57 17.05 8.85 10.42
CA THR A 57 16.63 8.05 11.57
C THR A 57 15.62 6.98 11.14
N PRO A 58 15.44 5.91 11.94
CA PRO A 58 14.38 4.92 11.72
C PRO A 58 12.99 5.57 11.66
N LYS A 59 12.79 6.65 12.43
CA LYS A 59 11.55 7.44 12.44
C LYS A 59 11.30 8.10 11.07
N THR A 60 12.30 8.78 10.53
CA THR A 60 12.20 9.44 9.22
C THR A 60 11.91 8.42 8.10
N TYR A 61 12.54 7.24 8.16
CA TYR A 61 12.23 6.15 7.23
C TYR A 61 10.76 5.73 7.33
N LYS A 62 10.27 5.47 8.54
CA LYS A 62 8.88 5.06 8.79
C LYS A 62 7.88 6.10 8.27
N GLU A 63 8.14 7.39 8.49
CA GLU A 63 7.30 8.47 7.97
C GLU A 63 7.20 8.45 6.44
N TYR A 64 8.32 8.25 5.73
CA TYR A 64 8.29 8.12 4.27
C TYR A 64 7.59 6.84 3.82
N ARG A 65 7.90 5.72 4.45
CA ARG A 65 7.31 4.40 4.17
C ARG A 65 5.79 4.46 4.27
N ASP A 66 5.31 4.92 5.43
CA ASP A 66 3.90 4.93 5.76
C ASP A 66 3.15 5.92 4.87
N PHE A 67 3.74 7.09 4.59
CA PHE A 67 3.17 8.06 3.66
C PHE A 67 3.04 7.48 2.25
N ILE A 68 4.09 6.85 1.71
CA ILE A 68 4.08 6.34 0.33
C ILE A 68 3.06 5.22 0.16
N ILE A 69 2.98 4.29 1.12
CA ILE A 69 2.00 3.20 1.09
C ILE A 69 0.58 3.77 1.21
N SER A 70 0.35 4.71 2.13
CA SER A 70 -0.96 5.35 2.28
C SER A 70 -1.37 6.10 1.01
N LYS A 71 -0.42 6.81 0.38
CA LYS A 71 -0.65 7.55 -0.87
C LYS A 71 -1.09 6.63 -2.01
N TYR A 72 -0.52 5.43 -2.10
CA TYR A 72 -0.93 4.44 -3.09
C TYR A 72 -2.33 3.87 -2.78
N ARG A 73 -2.61 3.62 -1.50
CA ARG A 73 -3.88 3.04 -1.04
C ARG A 73 -5.09 3.97 -1.21
N GLU A 74 -4.88 5.27 -1.41
CA GLU A 74 -5.95 6.21 -1.84
C GLU A 74 -6.58 5.81 -3.19
N ASP A 75 -5.80 5.23 -4.13
CA ASP A 75 -6.30 4.73 -5.41
C ASP A 75 -5.41 3.57 -5.93
N PRO A 76 -5.59 2.33 -5.43
CA PRO A 76 -4.68 1.22 -5.72
C PRO A 76 -4.77 0.74 -7.18
N SER A 77 -5.79 1.15 -7.92
CA SER A 77 -5.96 0.86 -9.35
C SER A 77 -4.98 1.64 -10.23
N ARG A 78 -4.48 2.78 -9.75
CA ARG A 78 -3.57 3.67 -10.49
C ARG A 78 -2.14 3.48 -10.02
N LYS A 79 -1.20 3.47 -10.97
CA LYS A 79 0.23 3.45 -10.65
C LYS A 79 0.63 4.76 -9.96
N LEU A 80 1.04 4.68 -8.69
CA LEU A 80 1.70 5.77 -7.98
C LEU A 80 3.08 5.99 -8.59
N THR A 81 3.42 7.24 -8.92
CA THR A 81 4.72 7.60 -9.50
C THR A 81 5.60 8.30 -8.46
N PHE A 82 6.92 8.19 -8.61
CA PHE A 82 7.86 8.91 -7.75
C PHE A 82 7.64 10.43 -7.78
N THR A 83 7.26 10.97 -8.93
CA THR A 83 6.96 12.40 -9.09
C THR A 83 5.81 12.85 -8.19
N GLU A 84 4.75 12.05 -8.00
CA GLU A 84 3.65 12.38 -7.09
C GLU A 84 4.09 12.35 -5.63
N VAL A 85 4.89 11.35 -5.25
CA VAL A 85 5.46 11.26 -3.90
C VAL A 85 6.36 12.48 -3.62
N ARG A 86 7.21 12.86 -4.58
CA ARG A 86 8.18 13.94 -4.39
C ARG A 86 7.55 15.33 -4.25
N LYS A 87 6.35 15.54 -4.79
CA LYS A 87 5.56 16.76 -4.57
C LYS A 87 5.10 16.91 -3.12
N SER A 88 4.97 15.80 -2.40
CA SER A 88 4.34 15.77 -1.07
C SER A 88 5.36 15.63 0.08
N LEU A 89 6.49 14.96 -0.16
CA LEU A 89 7.53 14.76 0.83
C LEU A 89 8.74 15.67 0.58
N VAL A 90 9.23 16.28 1.67
CA VAL A 90 10.46 17.08 1.69
C VAL A 90 11.58 16.25 2.30
N GLY A 91 12.73 16.18 1.64
CA GLY A 91 13.87 15.40 2.12
C GLY A 91 14.93 15.12 1.06
N ASP A 92 15.87 14.26 1.41
CA ASP A 92 16.90 13.76 0.49
C ASP A 92 16.25 12.94 -0.63
N VAL A 93 16.37 13.43 -1.87
CA VAL A 93 15.72 12.84 -3.05
C VAL A 93 16.24 11.44 -3.34
N SER A 94 17.54 11.19 -3.11
CA SER A 94 18.17 9.90 -3.37
C SER A 94 17.64 8.85 -2.41
N LEU A 95 17.54 9.20 -1.12
CA LEU A 95 16.99 8.29 -0.11
C LEU A 95 15.49 8.06 -0.30
N LEU A 96 14.72 9.10 -0.62
CA LEU A 96 13.29 8.95 -0.89
C LEU A 96 13.04 8.04 -2.10
N HIS A 97 13.86 8.18 -3.15
CA HIS A 97 13.79 7.32 -4.33
C HIS A 97 14.14 5.85 -4.00
N LYS A 98 15.11 5.62 -3.10
CA LYS A 98 15.41 4.25 -2.61
C LYS A 98 14.23 3.63 -1.87
N VAL A 99 13.57 4.38 -0.99
CA VAL A 99 12.36 3.91 -0.28
C VAL A 99 11.26 3.57 -1.28
N PHE A 100 10.99 4.46 -2.24
CA PHE A 100 9.98 4.23 -3.28
C PHE A 100 10.24 2.93 -4.06
N ASN A 101 11.46 2.74 -4.57
CA ASN A 101 11.83 1.55 -5.34
C ASN A 101 11.80 0.27 -4.49
N PHE A 102 12.18 0.36 -3.21
CA PHE A 102 12.07 -0.76 -2.29
C PHE A 102 10.60 -1.20 -2.14
N LEU A 103 9.69 -0.26 -1.91
CA LEU A 103 8.26 -0.56 -1.75
C LEU A 103 7.63 -1.11 -3.03
N GLU A 104 7.99 -0.57 -4.20
CA GLU A 104 7.52 -1.08 -5.50
C GLU A 104 8.03 -2.49 -5.76
N LYS A 105 9.30 -2.77 -5.47
CA LYS A 105 9.91 -4.10 -5.63
C LYS A 105 9.22 -5.17 -4.78
N TRP A 106 8.82 -4.83 -3.56
CA TRP A 106 8.08 -5.72 -2.66
C TRP A 106 6.57 -5.72 -2.93
N GLY A 107 6.07 -4.97 -3.93
CA GLY A 107 4.63 -4.91 -4.20
C GLY A 107 3.80 -4.36 -3.05
N LEU A 108 4.41 -3.58 -2.15
CA LEU A 108 3.70 -2.83 -1.10
C LEU A 108 3.02 -1.58 -1.70
N ILE A 109 3.52 -1.13 -2.85
CA ILE A 109 2.86 -0.19 -3.75
C ILE A 109 2.80 -0.76 -5.16
N ASN A 110 1.90 -0.24 -5.98
CA ASN A 110 1.79 -0.53 -7.42
C ASN A 110 1.52 -2.00 -7.79
N PHE A 111 1.18 -2.87 -6.84
CA PHE A 111 0.91 -4.28 -7.11
C PHE A 111 -0.38 -4.47 -7.92
N SER A 112 -1.51 -3.96 -7.44
CA SER A 112 -2.81 -4.09 -8.12
C SER A 112 -2.83 -3.36 -9.47
N ALA A 113 -2.20 -2.20 -9.56
CA ALA A 113 -2.04 -1.48 -10.83
C ALA A 113 -1.27 -2.31 -11.86
N ASN A 114 -0.26 -3.08 -11.42
CA ASN A 114 0.48 -3.99 -12.29
C ASN A 114 -0.32 -5.26 -12.67
N LEU A 115 -1.25 -5.70 -11.82
CA LEU A 115 -2.19 -6.76 -12.18
C LEU A 115 -3.16 -6.28 -13.27
N GLY A 116 -3.66 -5.04 -13.18
CA GLY A 116 -4.56 -4.47 -14.19
C GLY A 116 -3.95 -4.32 -15.58
N VAL A 117 -2.64 -4.08 -15.69
CA VAL A 117 -1.96 -3.97 -17.00
C VAL A 117 -1.60 -5.32 -17.62
N ASN A 118 -1.46 -6.38 -16.81
CA ASN A 118 -1.15 -7.73 -17.28
C ASN A 118 -2.38 -8.65 -17.33
N GLY A 119 -3.47 -8.26 -16.65
CA GLY A 119 -4.72 -9.01 -16.51
C GLY A 119 -5.81 -8.48 -17.42
N GLY A 120 -5.49 -8.19 -18.68
CA GLY A 120 -6.51 -8.05 -19.71
C GLY A 120 -7.38 -9.30 -19.68
N PHE A 121 -8.59 -9.16 -19.17
CA PHE A 121 -9.64 -10.15 -19.36
C PHE A 121 -9.87 -10.24 -20.87
N GLY A 122 -9.21 -11.22 -21.48
CA GLY A 122 -9.56 -11.74 -22.80
C GLY A 122 -10.96 -12.32 -22.70
N ILE A 123 -11.95 -11.46 -22.90
CA ILE A 123 -13.27 -11.84 -23.37
C ILE A 123 -13.41 -11.18 -24.73
N GLU A 124 -12.60 -11.65 -25.68
CA GLU A 124 -12.98 -11.55 -27.09
C GLU A 124 -14.14 -12.52 -27.25
N GLY A 125 -15.35 -11.97 -27.16
CA GLY A 125 -16.58 -12.67 -27.44
C GLY A 125 -16.50 -13.24 -28.84
N GLU A 126 -16.51 -14.57 -28.90
CA GLU A 126 -16.86 -15.32 -30.09
C GLU A 126 -18.26 -14.87 -30.56
N GLU A 127 -18.28 -14.02 -31.60
CA GLU A 127 -19.49 -13.72 -32.34
C GLU A 127 -19.82 -14.93 -33.23
N ARG A 128 -20.94 -15.58 -32.89
CA ARG A 128 -21.58 -16.64 -33.67
C ARG A 128 -22.15 -16.06 -34.98
N VAL A 129 -21.80 -16.66 -36.13
CA VAL A 129 -22.72 -17.47 -36.99
C VAL A 129 -21.95 -18.12 -38.12
#